data_AF-A0A9P6BAP2-F1
#
_entry.id   AF-A0A9P6BAP2-F1
#
_cell.length_a   1.000
_cell.length_b   1.000
_cell.length_c   1.000
_cell.angle_alpha   90.00
_cell.angle_beta   90.00
_cell.angle_gamma   90.00
#
_symmetry.space_group_name_H-M   'P 1'
#
loop_
_entity.id
_entity.type
_entity.pdbx_description
1 polymer ?
#
loop_
_entity_poly.entity_id
_entity_poly.type
_entity_poly.pdbx_seq_one_letter_code
_entity_poly.pdbx_strand_id
1 'polypeptide(L)'
;MTPEAISSFLDTTITSRIGLRLIAEQHIALSNSLKEPRTRGGRRIGVVGLECSPERLIRMCASFVGSLSDATLGSSPETIVDGVVDATFAYVPVHLEYILTEILKNAYRASVEHHFALYGSSSSKPIPPVIVTIAPSPDFLSLRIRDQGGGISPASLPRVFSYAFTTAGRGSSDPETDEGGGGPYAAQHVGGSAAIGGDGDGYLFGEITEKGLQTGMGTIAGLGYGLPLARLYANYFGGQLDLMTLYGHGTDVFLKLRRLDKPSAAEI
;
A
#
# COMPACT_ATOMS: atom_id res chain seq x y z
N MET A 1 23.81 16.92 -3.15
CA MET A 1 22.91 16.35 -4.18
C MET A 1 21.62 17.13 -4.13
N THR A 2 21.00 17.45 -5.27
CA THR A 2 19.68 18.11 -5.26
C THR A 2 18.59 17.11 -4.84
N PRO A 3 17.42 17.56 -4.35
CA PRO A 3 16.30 16.68 -4.02
C PRO A 3 15.88 15.76 -5.17
N GLU A 4 15.99 16.23 -6.41
CA GLU A 4 15.68 15.47 -7.63
C GLU A 4 16.74 14.38 -7.87
N ALA A 5 18.02 14.71 -7.67
CA ALA A 5 19.11 13.73 -7.79
C ALA A 5 19.00 12.63 -6.73
N ILE A 6 18.59 12.98 -5.50
CA ILE A 6 18.32 12.01 -4.43
C ILE A 6 17.13 11.12 -4.80
N SER A 7 16.04 11.71 -5.28
CA SER A 7 14.84 10.97 -5.67
C SER A 7 15.14 9.99 -6.82
N SER A 8 15.86 10.43 -7.85
CA SER A 8 16.30 9.58 -8.97
C SER A 8 17.21 8.44 -8.52
N PHE A 9 18.16 8.73 -7.62
CA PHE A 9 19.02 7.72 -7.02
C PHE A 9 18.20 6.68 -6.23
N LEU A 10 17.25 7.13 -5.41
CA LEU A 10 16.38 6.25 -4.63
C LEU A 10 15.50 5.40 -5.55
N ASP A 11 14.86 6.00 -6.56
CA ASP A 11 14.06 5.27 -7.56
C ASP A 11 14.87 4.16 -8.22
N THR A 12 16.08 4.47 -8.69
CA THR A 12 16.97 3.51 -9.35
C THR A 12 17.41 2.39 -8.40
N THR A 13 17.82 2.76 -7.19
CA THR A 13 18.35 1.82 -6.20
C THR A 13 17.26 0.88 -5.69
N ILE A 14 16.08 1.41 -5.39
CA ILE A 14 14.94 0.62 -4.92
C ILE A 14 14.42 -0.28 -6.03
N THR A 15 14.30 0.22 -7.27
CA THR A 15 13.88 -0.60 -8.41
C THR A 15 14.84 -1.75 -8.65
N SER A 16 16.16 -1.49 -8.56
CA SER A 16 17.19 -2.52 -8.65
C SER A 16 17.07 -3.56 -7.54
N ARG A 17 16.78 -3.12 -6.30
CA ARG A 17 16.55 -4.01 -5.16
C ARG A 17 15.30 -4.87 -5.34
N ILE A 18 14.20 -4.31 -5.86
CA ILE A 18 12.98 -5.07 -6.18
C ILE A 18 13.32 -6.19 -7.18
N GLY A 19 14.05 -5.87 -8.24
CA GLY A 19 14.42 -6.85 -9.27
C GLY A 19 15.36 -7.95 -8.76
N LEU A 20 16.41 -7.58 -8.02
CA LEU A 20 17.33 -8.56 -7.41
C LEU A 20 16.59 -9.52 -6.49
N ARG A 21 15.69 -8.98 -5.66
CA ARG A 21 14.87 -9.76 -4.74
C ARG A 21 13.92 -10.69 -5.48
N LEU A 22 13.24 -10.19 -6.51
CA LEU A 22 12.33 -10.99 -7.33
C LEU A 22 13.05 -12.19 -7.96
N ILE A 23 14.24 -11.98 -8.54
CA ILE A 23 15.04 -13.05 -9.15
C ILE A 23 15.46 -14.07 -8.10
N ALA A 24 15.93 -13.61 -6.93
CA ALA A 24 16.33 -14.48 -5.85
C ALA A 24 15.15 -15.32 -5.31
N GLU A 25 14.01 -14.69 -5.05
CA GLU A 25 12.80 -15.38 -4.59
C GLU A 25 12.26 -16.36 -5.63
N GLN A 26 12.32 -16.01 -6.91
CA GLN A 26 11.97 -16.92 -8.01
C GLN A 26 12.87 -18.16 -8.00
N HIS A 27 14.19 -17.96 -7.89
CA HIS A 27 15.14 -19.06 -7.85
C HIS A 27 14.91 -19.98 -6.64
N ILE A 28 14.70 -19.40 -5.45
CA ILE A 28 14.39 -20.16 -4.23
C ILE A 28 13.07 -20.93 -4.38
N ALA A 29 12.00 -20.28 -4.83
CA ALA A 29 10.69 -20.90 -4.97
C ALA A 29 10.69 -22.07 -5.96
N LEU A 30 11.36 -21.91 -7.11
CA LEU A 30 11.51 -22.98 -8.09
C LEU A 30 12.40 -24.12 -7.56
N SER A 31 13.50 -23.79 -6.88
CA SER A 31 14.40 -24.79 -6.29
C SER A 31 13.70 -25.64 -5.24
N ASN A 32 12.84 -25.03 -4.40
CA ASN A 32 12.03 -25.75 -3.43
C ASN A 32 10.96 -26.61 -4.10
N SER A 33 10.31 -26.09 -5.15
CA SER A 33 9.29 -26.84 -5.92
C SER A 33 9.85 -28.08 -6.61
N LEU A 34 11.13 -28.07 -6.99
CA LEU A 34 11.82 -29.25 -7.55
C LEU A 34 12.13 -30.31 -6.47
N LYS A 35 12.38 -29.89 -5.23
CA LYS A 35 12.71 -30.79 -4.10
C LYS A 35 11.48 -31.46 -3.50
N GLU A 36 10.33 -30.77 -3.51
CA GLU A 36 9.06 -31.25 -2.95
C GLU A 36 7.96 -31.22 -4.03
N PRO A 37 7.86 -32.24 -4.89
CA PRO A 37 7.07 -32.14 -6.12
C PRO A 37 5.57 -31.93 -5.95
N ARG A 38 4.98 -32.09 -4.75
CA ARG A 38 3.54 -31.90 -4.52
C ARG A 38 3.22 -31.61 -3.05
N THR A 39 2.77 -30.39 -2.77
CA THR A 39 1.67 -30.05 -1.84
C THR A 39 1.59 -28.53 -1.74
N ARG A 40 0.83 -27.87 -2.62
CA ARG A 40 0.16 -26.58 -2.31
C ARG A 40 -0.79 -26.23 -3.44
N GLY A 41 -2.07 -26.14 -3.12
CA GLY A 41 -3.13 -25.76 -4.05
C GLY A 41 -2.89 -24.35 -4.61
N GLY A 42 -3.08 -24.22 -5.92
CA GLY A 42 -2.98 -22.97 -6.66
C GLY A 42 -2.05 -23.07 -7.86
N ARG A 43 -2.49 -22.58 -9.03
CA ARG A 43 -1.68 -22.53 -10.25
C ARG A 43 -0.59 -21.45 -10.09
N ARG A 44 0.61 -21.83 -9.65
CA ARG A 44 1.73 -20.92 -9.37
C ARG A 44 3.01 -21.36 -10.08
N ILE A 45 3.78 -20.38 -10.56
CA ILE A 45 5.12 -20.59 -11.14
C ILE A 45 6.12 -19.71 -10.38
N GLY A 46 6.88 -20.33 -9.46
CA GLY A 46 7.79 -19.62 -8.55
C GLY A 46 7.01 -18.63 -7.67
N VAL A 47 7.30 -17.33 -7.79
CA VAL A 47 6.60 -16.26 -7.04
C VAL A 47 5.34 -15.74 -7.73
N VAL A 48 5.12 -16.10 -9.01
CA VAL A 48 3.97 -15.65 -9.79
C VAL A 48 2.78 -16.57 -9.54
N GLY A 49 1.73 -16.02 -8.93
CA GLY A 49 0.42 -16.68 -8.85
C GLY A 49 -0.37 -16.42 -10.12
N LEU A 50 -0.77 -17.48 -10.85
CA LEU A 50 -1.51 -17.34 -12.11
C LEU A 50 -3.00 -17.06 -11.89
N GLU A 51 -3.50 -17.33 -10.68
CA GLU A 51 -4.89 -17.12 -10.27
C GLU A 51 -4.94 -16.30 -8.97
N CYS A 52 -4.22 -15.17 -8.94
CA CYS A 52 -4.24 -14.26 -7.78
C CYS A 52 -5.64 -13.63 -7.66
N SER A 53 -6.27 -13.75 -6.49
CA SER A 53 -7.56 -13.09 -6.19
C SER A 53 -7.29 -11.71 -5.57
N PRO A 54 -7.63 -10.61 -6.26
CA PRO A 54 -7.51 -9.26 -5.71
C PRO A 54 -8.42 -9.08 -4.50
N GLU A 55 -9.66 -9.61 -4.53
CA GLU A 55 -10.58 -9.52 -3.39
C GLU A 55 -9.97 -10.11 -2.12
N ARG A 56 -9.41 -11.33 -2.21
CA ARG A 56 -8.77 -11.97 -1.06
C ARG A 56 -7.63 -11.12 -0.50
N LEU A 57 -6.76 -10.60 -1.36
CA LEU A 57 -5.64 -9.75 -0.92
C LEU A 57 -6.11 -8.43 -0.32
N ILE A 58 -7.12 -7.78 -0.92
CA ILE A 58 -7.71 -6.55 -0.38
C ILE A 58 -8.26 -6.80 1.02
N ARG A 59 -9.04 -7.88 1.23
CA ARG A 59 -9.60 -8.22 2.54
C ARG A 59 -8.51 -8.53 3.57
N MET A 60 -7.47 -9.27 3.17
CA MET A 60 -6.33 -9.54 4.05
C MET A 60 -5.61 -8.25 4.47
N CYS A 61 -5.26 -7.39 3.51
CA CYS A 61 -4.62 -6.10 3.81
C CYS A 61 -5.52 -5.20 4.64
N ALA A 62 -6.82 -5.12 4.35
CA ALA A 62 -7.78 -4.32 5.11
C ALA A 62 -7.93 -4.82 6.56
N SER A 63 -7.94 -6.14 6.79
CA SER A 63 -7.95 -6.72 8.14
C SER A 63 -6.67 -6.37 8.90
N PHE A 64 -5.50 -6.51 8.27
CA PHE A 64 -4.22 -6.16 8.89
C PHE A 64 -4.12 -4.66 9.20
N VAL A 65 -4.46 -3.80 8.24
CA VAL A 65 -4.44 -2.34 8.41
C VAL A 65 -5.51 -1.88 9.40
N GLY A 66 -6.67 -2.53 9.45
CA GLY A 66 -7.71 -2.28 10.46
C GLY A 66 -7.17 -2.50 11.87
N SER A 67 -6.54 -3.65 12.14
CA SER A 67 -5.91 -3.91 13.43
C SER A 67 -4.82 -2.89 13.79
N LEU A 68 -4.02 -2.46 12.80
CA LEU A 68 -3.03 -1.39 13.02
C LEU A 68 -3.69 -0.04 13.34
N SER A 69 -4.76 0.31 12.62
CA SER A 69 -5.51 1.55 12.81
C SER A 69 -6.20 1.57 14.18
N ASP A 70 -6.84 0.47 14.59
CA ASP A 70 -7.44 0.34 15.92
C ASP A 70 -6.38 0.47 17.02
N ALA A 71 -5.22 -0.19 16.87
CA ALA A 71 -4.16 -0.14 17.86
C ALA A 71 -3.50 1.24 17.98
N THR A 72 -3.48 2.05 16.92
CA THR A 72 -2.75 3.34 16.88
C THR A 72 -3.66 4.55 17.01
N LEU A 73 -4.85 4.51 16.40
CA LEU A 73 -5.80 5.62 16.34
C LEU A 73 -7.05 5.34 17.19
N GLY A 74 -7.24 4.12 17.68
CA GLY A 74 -8.41 3.73 18.48
C GLY A 74 -9.67 3.44 17.67
N SER A 75 -9.60 3.53 16.34
CA SER A 75 -10.72 3.23 15.44
C SER A 75 -10.20 2.90 14.03
N SER A 76 -11.06 2.24 13.24
CA SER A 76 -10.78 1.90 11.85
C SER A 76 -12.06 2.03 11.00
N PRO A 77 -11.96 2.50 9.75
CA PRO A 77 -13.08 2.45 8.82
C PRO A 77 -13.34 1.03 8.34
N GLU A 78 -14.59 0.74 7.99
CA GLU A 78 -14.93 -0.46 7.23
C GLU A 78 -14.34 -0.40 5.82
N THR A 79 -13.89 -1.54 5.28
CA THR A 79 -13.54 -1.66 3.86
C THR A 79 -14.65 -2.37 3.09
N ILE A 80 -15.18 -1.69 2.07
CA ILE A 80 -16.17 -2.23 1.13
C ILE A 80 -15.47 -2.55 -0.18
N VAL A 81 -15.63 -3.77 -0.68
CA VAL A 81 -15.09 -4.20 -1.98
C VAL A 81 -16.23 -4.31 -2.99
N ASP A 82 -16.13 -3.58 -4.10
CA ASP A 82 -17.12 -3.59 -5.19
C ASP A 82 -16.46 -3.85 -6.57
N GLY A 83 -17.28 -3.94 -7.63
CA GLY A 83 -16.83 -4.29 -8.98
C GLY A 83 -16.83 -5.81 -9.24
N VAL A 84 -15.83 -6.30 -9.96
CA VAL A 84 -15.72 -7.72 -10.35
C VAL A 84 -14.89 -8.48 -9.32
N VAL A 85 -15.53 -8.89 -8.23
CA VAL A 85 -14.87 -9.45 -7.03
C VAL A 85 -14.28 -10.86 -7.24
N ASP A 86 -14.87 -11.63 -8.15
CA ASP A 86 -14.44 -12.97 -8.56
C ASP A 86 -13.29 -12.97 -9.57
N ALA A 87 -12.76 -11.79 -9.93
CA ALA A 87 -11.67 -11.66 -10.86
C ALA A 87 -10.40 -12.39 -10.36
N THR A 88 -9.70 -13.04 -11.30
CA THR A 88 -8.35 -13.55 -11.07
C THR A 88 -7.35 -12.95 -12.03
N PHE A 89 -6.11 -12.86 -11.58
CA PHE A 89 -5.07 -12.09 -12.23
C PHE A 89 -3.71 -12.77 -12.04
N ALA A 90 -2.94 -12.93 -13.12
CA ALA A 90 -1.59 -13.47 -13.02
C ALA A 90 -0.61 -12.38 -12.59
N TYR A 91 -0.08 -12.49 -11.37
CA TYR A 91 0.79 -11.46 -10.78
C TYR A 91 1.67 -12.00 -9.66
N VAL A 92 2.56 -11.16 -9.13
CA VAL A 92 3.34 -11.43 -7.91
C VAL A 92 2.52 -10.98 -6.70
N PRO A 93 1.92 -11.90 -5.89
CA PRO A 93 0.99 -11.52 -4.83
C PRO A 93 1.60 -10.57 -3.79
N VAL A 94 2.86 -10.81 -3.41
CA VAL A 94 3.60 -9.98 -2.44
C VAL A 94 3.75 -8.53 -2.89
N HIS A 95 3.88 -8.28 -4.20
CA HIS A 95 3.94 -6.91 -4.72
C HIS A 95 2.60 -6.19 -4.57
N LEU A 96 1.50 -6.87 -4.94
CA LEU A 96 0.16 -6.33 -4.80
C LEU A 96 -0.20 -6.10 -3.33
N GLU A 97 0.14 -7.04 -2.45
CA GLU A 97 -0.01 -6.92 -1.01
C GLU A 97 0.71 -5.70 -0.43
N TYR A 98 1.97 -5.47 -0.83
CA TYR A 98 2.72 -4.28 -0.42
C TYR A 98 2.02 -2.98 -0.84
N ILE A 99 1.65 -2.88 -2.12
CA ILE A 99 0.98 -1.70 -2.68
C ILE A 99 -0.34 -1.42 -1.94
N LEU A 100 -1.18 -2.45 -1.77
CA LEU A 100 -2.47 -2.34 -1.09
C LEU A 100 -2.31 -1.92 0.36
N THR A 101 -1.35 -2.50 1.09
CA THR A 101 -1.10 -2.17 2.50
C THR A 101 -0.72 -0.70 2.65
N GLU A 102 0.19 -0.18 1.82
CA GLU A 102 0.58 1.23 1.90
C GLU A 102 -0.56 2.20 1.52
N ILE A 103 -1.35 1.88 0.50
CA ILE A 103 -2.51 2.70 0.11
C ILE A 103 -3.58 2.68 1.21
N LEU A 104 -3.91 1.49 1.74
CA LEU A 104 -4.94 1.34 2.77
C LEU A 104 -4.55 2.02 4.08
N LYS A 105 -3.28 1.94 4.51
CA LYS A 105 -2.81 2.68 5.71
C LYS A 105 -3.09 4.18 5.57
N ASN A 106 -2.81 4.76 4.40
CA ASN A 106 -3.06 6.17 4.15
C ASN A 106 -4.57 6.50 4.15
N ALA A 107 -5.38 5.70 3.47
CA ALA A 107 -6.83 5.87 3.42
C ALA A 107 -7.48 5.76 4.80
N TYR A 108 -7.06 4.77 5.60
CA TYR A 108 -7.54 4.53 6.95
C TYR A 108 -7.19 5.69 7.87
N ARG A 109 -5.91 6.07 7.88
CA ARG A 109 -5.41 7.19 8.67
C ARG A 109 -6.15 8.48 8.34
N ALA A 110 -6.26 8.83 7.06
CA ALA A 110 -6.95 10.04 6.62
C ALA A 110 -8.42 10.04 7.03
N SER A 111 -9.12 8.90 6.88
CA SER A 111 -10.53 8.76 7.26
C SER A 111 -10.76 8.95 8.76
N VAL A 112 -9.92 8.33 9.59
CA VAL A 112 -10.03 8.43 11.06
C VAL A 112 -9.67 9.84 11.54
N GLU A 113 -8.52 10.38 11.12
CA GLU A 113 -8.07 11.72 11.51
C GLU A 113 -9.09 12.79 11.09
N HIS A 114 -9.63 12.70 9.87
CA HIS A 114 -10.64 13.65 9.39
C HIS A 114 -11.96 13.53 10.17
N HIS A 115 -12.42 12.31 10.44
CA HIS A 115 -13.63 12.10 11.22
C HIS A 115 -13.50 12.67 12.64
N PHE A 116 -12.37 12.44 13.30
CA PHE A 116 -12.09 12.97 14.63
C PHE A 116 -11.95 14.49 14.63
N ALA A 117 -11.38 15.08 13.58
CA ALA A 117 -11.33 16.53 13.44
C ALA A 117 -12.73 17.16 13.31
N LEU A 118 -13.67 16.49 12.62
CA LEU A 118 -15.03 17.00 12.40
C LEU A 118 -15.99 16.77 13.58
N TYR A 119 -15.89 15.62 14.24
CA TYR A 119 -16.90 15.18 15.22
C TYR A 119 -16.33 14.87 16.62
N GLY A 120 -15.01 14.89 16.78
CA GLY A 120 -14.33 14.46 17.99
C GLY A 120 -14.20 12.94 18.09
N SER A 121 -13.23 12.47 18.89
CA SER A 121 -12.93 11.03 19.07
C SER A 121 -14.02 10.26 19.83
N SER A 122 -14.90 10.95 20.56
CA SER A 122 -16.02 10.34 21.28
C SER A 122 -17.35 10.36 20.52
N SER A 123 -17.33 10.77 19.25
CA SER A 123 -18.53 10.78 18.40
C SER A 123 -19.09 9.37 18.21
N SER A 124 -20.41 9.24 18.19
CA SER A 124 -21.11 8.00 17.83
C SER A 124 -21.35 7.85 16.32
N LYS A 125 -21.01 8.88 15.53
CA LYS A 125 -21.14 8.81 14.08
C LYS A 125 -20.14 7.78 13.53
N PRO A 126 -20.55 6.91 12.59
CA PRO A 126 -19.62 5.96 11.99
C PRO A 126 -18.61 6.70 11.10
N ILE A 127 -17.38 6.18 11.07
CA ILE A 127 -16.34 6.64 10.13
C ILE A 127 -16.76 6.17 8.73
N PRO A 128 -16.73 7.04 7.70
CA PRO A 128 -17.05 6.64 6.34
C PRO A 128 -16.18 5.47 5.87
N PRO A 129 -16.74 4.50 5.12
CA PRO A 129 -15.99 3.34 4.68
C PRO A 129 -14.98 3.70 3.58
N VAL A 130 -13.88 2.95 3.54
CA VAL A 130 -12.96 2.94 2.41
C VAL A 130 -13.49 1.98 1.35
N ILE A 131 -13.66 2.44 0.11
CA ILE A 131 -14.27 1.64 -0.96
C ILE A 131 -13.19 1.23 -1.97
N VAL A 132 -13.03 -0.07 -2.21
CA VAL A 132 -12.09 -0.62 -3.19
C VAL A 132 -12.85 -1.26 -4.36
N THR A 133 -12.77 -0.63 -5.53
CA THR A 133 -13.39 -1.13 -6.77
C THR A 133 -12.41 -1.97 -7.57
N ILE A 134 -12.81 -3.20 -7.93
CA ILE A 134 -12.05 -4.12 -8.79
C ILE A 134 -12.58 -4.05 -10.22
N ALA A 135 -11.71 -3.71 -11.17
CA ALA A 135 -12.03 -3.60 -12.59
C ALA A 135 -10.97 -4.32 -13.45
N PRO A 136 -11.16 -5.62 -13.75
CA PRO A 136 -10.28 -6.36 -14.65
C PRO A 136 -10.53 -5.95 -16.10
N SER A 137 -9.48 -6.02 -16.90
CA SER A 137 -9.50 -5.88 -18.35
C SER A 137 -8.66 -7.01 -18.97
N PRO A 138 -8.64 -7.18 -20.30
CA PRO A 138 -7.87 -8.25 -20.93
C PRO A 138 -6.40 -8.26 -20.50
N ASP A 139 -5.72 -7.10 -20.40
CA ASP A 139 -4.27 -7.04 -20.18
C ASP A 139 -3.88 -6.40 -18.84
N PHE A 140 -4.84 -5.78 -18.15
CA PHE A 140 -4.60 -5.10 -16.89
C PHE A 140 -5.66 -5.42 -15.83
N LEU A 141 -5.26 -5.38 -14.58
CA LEU A 141 -6.15 -5.23 -13.43
C LEU A 141 -6.12 -3.76 -13.00
N SER A 142 -7.28 -3.11 -12.93
CA SER A 142 -7.41 -1.76 -12.36
C SER A 142 -8.13 -1.84 -11.02
N LEU A 143 -7.60 -1.17 -10.01
CA LEU A 143 -8.21 -0.97 -8.70
C LEU A 143 -8.42 0.52 -8.47
N ARG A 144 -9.55 0.88 -7.87
CA ARG A 144 -9.79 2.24 -7.37
C ARG A 144 -10.07 2.18 -5.87
N ILE A 145 -9.23 2.81 -5.07
CA ILE A 145 -9.38 2.90 -3.61
C ILE A 145 -9.87 4.31 -3.30
N ARG A 146 -11.01 4.45 -2.63
CA ARG A 146 -11.64 5.73 -2.31
C ARG A 146 -11.82 5.89 -0.82
N ASP A 147 -11.42 7.03 -0.30
CA ASP A 147 -11.68 7.45 1.08
C ASP A 147 -12.53 8.72 1.15
N GLN A 148 -13.03 9.04 2.34
CA GLN A 148 -13.59 10.35 2.68
C GLN A 148 -12.74 10.99 3.79
N GLY A 149 -11.42 10.92 3.64
CA GLY A 149 -10.45 11.40 4.61
C GLY A 149 -10.11 12.89 4.50
N GLY A 150 -11.01 13.71 3.95
CA GLY A 150 -10.82 15.16 3.82
C GLY A 150 -9.92 15.60 2.67
N GLY A 151 -9.28 14.67 1.96
CA GLY A 151 -8.45 14.94 0.79
C GLY A 151 -7.09 15.59 1.12
N ILE A 152 -6.22 15.64 0.12
CA ILE A 152 -4.88 16.22 0.20
C ILE A 152 -4.92 17.72 -0.12
N SER A 153 -4.27 18.54 0.70
CA SER A 153 -4.18 19.99 0.48
C SER A 153 -3.38 20.34 -0.79
N PRO A 154 -3.76 21.40 -1.53
CA PRO A 154 -3.04 21.81 -2.74
C PRO A 154 -1.54 22.08 -2.50
N ALA A 155 -1.16 22.55 -1.31
CA ALA A 155 0.23 22.78 -0.93
C ALA A 155 1.05 21.50 -0.72
N SER A 156 0.38 20.40 -0.36
CA SER A 156 1.02 19.10 -0.13
C SER A 156 1.02 18.22 -1.38
N LEU A 157 0.04 18.39 -2.27
CA LEU A 157 -0.17 17.55 -3.44
C LEU A 157 1.08 17.33 -4.31
N PRO A 158 1.93 18.35 -4.60
CA PRO A 158 3.15 18.13 -5.38
C PRO A 158 4.20 17.24 -4.71
N ARG A 159 4.11 17.06 -3.38
CA ARG A 159 5.11 16.39 -2.54
C ARG A 159 4.71 14.99 -2.08
N VAL A 160 3.49 14.52 -2.38
CA VAL A 160 2.98 13.23 -1.86
C VAL A 160 3.77 12.01 -2.34
N PHE A 161 4.48 12.13 -3.47
CA PHE A 161 5.40 11.12 -3.97
C PHE A 161 6.87 11.42 -3.66
N SER A 162 7.17 12.49 -2.94
CA SER A 162 8.53 12.78 -2.50
C SER A 162 8.92 11.84 -1.36
N TYR A 163 10.14 11.30 -1.43
CA TYR A 163 10.68 10.49 -0.34
C TYR A 163 10.79 11.30 0.95
N ALA A 164 10.52 10.62 2.07
CA ALA A 164 10.54 11.19 3.42
C ALA A 164 9.51 12.30 3.69
N PHE A 165 8.59 12.58 2.76
CA PHE A 165 7.48 13.49 2.98
C PHE A 165 6.35 12.78 3.74
N THR A 166 5.91 13.36 4.85
CA THR A 166 4.77 12.85 5.63
C THR A 166 3.99 13.99 6.27
N THR A 167 2.68 13.78 6.43
CA THR A 167 1.81 14.69 7.20
C THR A 167 1.58 14.20 8.62
N ALA A 168 2.21 13.08 9.01
CA ALA A 168 2.11 12.52 10.35
C ALA A 168 2.75 13.42 11.41
N GLY A 169 2.09 13.56 12.56
CA GLY A 169 2.58 14.37 13.68
C GLY A 169 2.32 15.87 13.57
N ARG A 170 1.51 16.34 12.60
CA ARG A 170 0.99 17.71 12.61
C ARG A 170 -0.13 17.82 13.64
N GLY A 171 0.15 18.45 14.78
CA GLY A 171 -0.88 18.87 15.73
C GLY A 171 -1.85 19.86 15.06
N SER A 172 -3.12 19.82 15.45
CA SER A 172 -4.22 20.63 14.92
C SER A 172 -4.15 22.11 15.35
N SER A 173 -3.03 22.80 15.14
CA SER A 173 -2.88 24.22 15.46
C SER A 173 -2.39 25.01 14.24
N ASP A 174 -3.30 25.83 13.72
CA ASP A 174 -3.21 26.89 12.72
C ASP A 174 -2.65 26.58 11.31
N PRO A 175 -3.46 26.80 10.25
CA PRO A 175 -3.01 26.69 8.85
C PRO A 175 -2.15 27.88 8.35
N GLU A 176 -1.92 28.92 9.15
CA GLU A 176 -1.25 30.16 8.69
C GLU A 176 0.24 30.26 9.04
N THR A 177 0.82 29.37 9.86
CA THR A 177 2.26 29.38 10.21
C THR A 177 3.08 28.27 9.53
N ASP A 178 2.55 27.66 8.48
CA ASP A 178 3.02 26.35 7.97
C ASP A 178 4.17 26.42 6.95
N GLU A 179 5.31 26.99 7.33
CA GLU A 179 6.57 26.86 6.56
C GLU A 179 7.38 25.59 6.90
N GLY A 180 6.94 24.78 7.89
CA GLY A 180 7.63 23.58 8.34
C GLY A 180 6.79 22.30 8.19
N GLY A 181 7.00 21.54 7.12
CA GLY A 181 6.40 20.21 6.94
C GLY A 181 6.63 19.28 8.14
N GLY A 182 5.66 18.41 8.45
CA GLY A 182 5.85 17.33 9.43
C GLY A 182 7.04 16.46 9.03
N GLY A 183 8.02 16.32 9.91
CA GLY A 183 9.23 15.55 9.62
C GLY A 183 9.00 14.04 9.75
N PRO A 184 9.76 13.20 9.02
CA PRO A 184 9.65 11.74 9.08
C PRO A 184 9.82 11.16 10.50
N TYR A 185 10.54 11.87 11.37
CA TYR A 185 10.78 11.48 12.76
C TYR A 185 9.64 11.85 13.72
N ALA A 186 8.74 12.77 13.35
CA ALA A 186 7.56 13.09 14.16
C ALA A 186 6.56 11.93 14.20
N ALA A 187 6.54 11.10 13.14
CA ALA A 187 5.69 9.92 13.05
C ALA A 187 6.08 8.80 14.04
N GLN A 188 7.34 8.77 14.48
CA GLN A 188 7.85 7.74 15.41
C GLN A 188 7.28 7.87 16.83
N HIS A 189 6.73 9.03 17.21
CA HIS A 189 6.13 9.22 18.54
C HIS A 189 4.63 8.90 18.60
N VAL A 190 4.01 8.65 17.44
CA VAL A 190 2.56 8.35 17.33
C VAL A 190 2.32 6.82 17.28
N GLY A 191 3.35 6.02 17.05
CA GLY A 191 3.26 4.55 17.02
C GLY A 191 3.77 3.91 18.31
N GLY A 192 2.85 3.52 19.20
CA GLY A 192 3.17 2.55 20.25
C GLY A 192 3.62 1.22 19.61
N SER A 193 4.62 0.55 20.20
CA SER A 193 5.17 -0.73 19.74
C SER A 193 4.09 -1.82 19.63
N ALA A 194 3.42 -1.91 18.48
CA ALA A 194 2.60 -3.05 18.11
C ALA A 194 3.51 -4.09 17.44
N ALA A 195 4.19 -4.90 18.26
CA ALA A 195 4.78 -6.14 17.80
C ALA A 195 3.64 -7.13 17.53
N ILE A 196 3.22 -7.27 16.27
CA ILE A 196 2.20 -8.26 15.87
C ILE A 196 2.89 -9.62 15.72
N GLY A 197 2.69 -10.48 16.71
CA GLY A 197 2.79 -11.93 16.56
C GLY A 197 1.43 -12.49 16.15
N GLY A 198 1.33 -13.06 14.95
CA GLY A 198 0.11 -13.66 14.44
C GLY A 198 0.43 -14.92 13.62
N ASP A 199 -0.01 -16.06 14.14
CA ASP A 199 0.06 -17.38 13.51
C ASP A 199 -1.04 -17.47 12.44
N GLY A 200 -0.67 -17.47 11.16
CA GLY A 200 -1.61 -17.33 10.05
C GLY A 200 -1.08 -17.91 8.73
N ASP A 201 -1.93 -18.71 8.08
CA ASP A 201 -1.68 -19.51 6.89
C ASP A 201 -1.11 -18.70 5.70
N GLY A 202 -0.29 -19.36 4.87
CA GLY A 202 0.63 -18.75 3.91
C GLY A 202 0.09 -17.55 3.10
N TYR A 203 0.98 -16.56 2.94
CA TYR A 203 0.80 -15.17 2.48
C TYR A 203 0.41 -14.20 3.59
N LEU A 204 1.38 -13.89 4.46
CA LEU A 204 1.40 -12.60 5.14
C LEU A 204 2.80 -11.97 5.12
N PHE A 205 3.90 -12.72 5.19
CA PHE A 205 5.21 -12.25 4.72
C PHE A 205 6.08 -13.46 4.34
N GLY A 206 6.72 -13.45 3.17
CA GLY A 206 7.85 -14.35 2.94
C GLY A 206 8.92 -14.07 4.00
N GLU A 207 9.52 -15.11 4.57
CA GLU A 207 10.44 -15.09 5.73
C GLU A 207 11.58 -14.03 5.64
N ILE A 208 11.89 -13.56 4.44
CA ILE A 208 12.93 -12.56 4.14
C ILE A 208 12.37 -11.11 4.09
N THR A 209 11.07 -10.90 3.83
CA THR A 209 10.41 -9.56 3.88
C THR A 209 10.31 -9.03 5.31
N GLU A 210 10.17 -9.97 6.25
CA GLU A 210 9.82 -9.71 7.64
C GLU A 210 10.84 -8.80 8.34
N LYS A 211 12.12 -9.16 8.39
CA LYS A 211 13.11 -8.43 9.22
C LYS A 211 13.58 -7.07 8.67
N GLY A 212 13.46 -6.84 7.36
CA GLY A 212 14.02 -5.65 6.70
C GLY A 212 13.04 -4.48 6.52
N LEU A 213 11.73 -4.74 6.55
CA LEU A 213 10.67 -3.74 6.39
C LEU A 213 9.83 -3.54 7.68
N GLN A 214 9.99 -4.41 8.68
CA GLN A 214 9.26 -4.36 9.96
C GLN A 214 9.32 -2.98 10.65
N THR A 215 10.42 -2.25 10.56
CA THR A 215 10.57 -0.95 11.25
C THR A 215 9.65 0.15 10.71
N GLY A 216 9.13 0.03 9.49
CA GLY A 216 8.18 0.99 8.88
C GLY A 216 6.76 0.45 8.68
N MET A 217 6.56 -0.86 8.90
CA MET A 217 5.26 -1.53 8.73
C MET A 217 4.49 -1.71 10.05
N GLY A 218 5.15 -1.57 11.20
CA GLY A 218 4.51 -1.68 12.52
C GLY A 218 3.67 -0.46 12.94
N THR A 219 3.58 0.58 12.10
CA THR A 219 2.83 1.81 12.40
C THR A 219 1.88 2.18 11.27
N ILE A 220 0.73 2.77 11.61
CA ILE A 220 -0.23 3.29 10.62
C ILE A 220 0.35 4.46 9.81
N ALA A 221 1.22 5.25 10.43
CA ALA A 221 1.98 6.34 9.83
C ALA A 221 3.47 6.01 9.80
N GLY A 222 4.06 5.98 8.60
CA GLY A 222 5.47 5.69 8.40
C GLY A 222 6.34 6.92 8.17
N LEU A 223 7.59 6.68 7.79
CA LEU A 223 8.62 7.69 7.53
C LEU A 223 8.42 8.47 6.20
N GLY A 224 7.26 8.38 5.54
CA GLY A 224 7.03 9.07 4.26
C GLY A 224 7.62 8.37 3.03
N TYR A 225 7.76 7.05 3.06
CA TYR A 225 8.24 6.25 1.93
C TYR A 225 7.14 5.42 1.24
N GLY A 226 5.95 5.30 1.83
CA GLY A 226 4.90 4.38 1.39
C GLY A 226 4.42 4.61 -0.04
N LEU A 227 3.90 5.80 -0.34
CA LEU A 227 3.40 6.14 -1.68
C LEU A 227 4.47 6.06 -2.79
N PRO A 228 5.68 6.63 -2.65
CA PRO A 228 6.69 6.47 -3.70
C PRO A 228 7.11 5.02 -3.91
N LEU A 229 7.24 4.22 -2.84
CA LEU A 229 7.56 2.80 -2.96
C LEU A 229 6.43 2.02 -3.64
N ALA A 230 5.18 2.25 -3.25
CA ALA A 230 4.01 1.64 -3.89
C ALA A 230 3.95 1.95 -5.38
N ARG A 231 4.29 3.19 -5.78
CA ARG A 231 4.40 3.58 -7.19
C ARG A 231 5.48 2.82 -7.92
N LEU A 232 6.67 2.63 -7.32
CA LEU A 232 7.73 1.83 -7.92
C LEU A 232 7.32 0.36 -8.11
N TYR A 233 6.68 -0.26 -7.11
CA TYR A 233 6.18 -1.64 -7.24
C TYR A 233 5.12 -1.77 -8.34
N ALA A 234 4.21 -0.80 -8.46
CA ALA A 234 3.20 -0.79 -9.52
C ALA A 234 3.85 -0.66 -10.91
N ASN A 235 4.80 0.26 -11.04
CA ASN A 235 5.48 0.56 -12.31
C ASN A 235 6.45 -0.55 -12.75
N TYR A 236 6.94 -1.38 -11.82
CA TYR A 236 7.96 -2.40 -12.10
C TYR A 236 7.59 -3.34 -13.26
N PHE A 237 6.32 -3.75 -13.36
CA PHE A 237 5.82 -4.58 -14.46
C PHE A 237 5.01 -3.77 -15.51
N GLY A 238 5.26 -2.47 -15.63
CA GLY A 238 4.55 -1.60 -16.56
C GLY A 238 3.11 -1.30 -16.15
N GLY A 239 2.84 -1.28 -14.85
CA GLY A 239 1.63 -0.72 -14.26
C GLY A 239 1.77 0.79 -14.00
N GLN A 240 0.83 1.33 -13.24
CA GLN A 240 0.73 2.75 -12.90
C GLN A 240 0.00 2.93 -11.57
N LEU A 241 0.40 3.92 -10.78
CA LEU A 241 -0.31 4.35 -9.57
C LEU A 241 -0.44 5.87 -9.61
N ASP A 242 -1.67 6.35 -9.66
CA ASP A 242 -2.03 7.77 -9.63
C ASP A 242 -3.05 8.03 -8.53
N LEU A 243 -3.27 9.30 -8.21
CA LEU A 243 -4.31 9.71 -7.28
C LEU A 243 -5.00 10.97 -7.77
N MET A 244 -6.28 11.10 -7.40
CA MET A 244 -7.11 12.27 -7.60
C MET A 244 -7.67 12.65 -6.24
N THR A 245 -7.44 13.90 -5.81
CA THR A 245 -7.90 14.38 -4.51
C THR A 245 -9.01 15.42 -4.68
N LEU A 246 -10.02 15.32 -3.83
CA LEU A 246 -11.05 16.34 -3.65
C LEU A 246 -10.83 16.97 -2.27
N TYR A 247 -10.07 18.06 -2.23
CA TYR A 247 -9.74 18.73 -0.97
C TYR A 247 -11.01 19.18 -0.24
N GLY A 248 -11.13 18.81 1.04
CA GLY A 248 -12.33 18.95 1.86
C GLY A 248 -13.28 17.74 1.83
N HIS A 249 -13.03 16.73 1.01
CA HIS A 249 -13.88 15.53 0.91
C HIS A 249 -13.10 14.23 1.06
N GLY A 250 -12.18 13.91 0.15
CA GLY A 250 -11.51 12.60 0.13
C GLY A 250 -10.55 12.41 -1.03
N THR A 251 -9.95 11.23 -1.11
CA THR A 251 -8.99 10.88 -2.16
C THR A 251 -9.37 9.58 -2.87
N ASP A 252 -9.21 9.57 -4.19
CA ASP A 252 -9.30 8.39 -5.05
C ASP A 252 -7.89 8.02 -5.50
N VAL A 253 -7.42 6.81 -5.15
CA VAL A 253 -6.17 6.23 -5.66
C VAL A 253 -6.50 5.22 -6.75
N PHE A 254 -5.88 5.38 -7.92
CA PHE A 254 -6.03 4.50 -9.07
C PHE A 254 -4.76 3.67 -9.25
N LEU A 255 -4.90 2.35 -9.15
CA LEU A 255 -3.83 1.40 -9.37
C LEU A 255 -4.13 0.57 -10.63
N LYS A 256 -3.20 0.55 -11.58
CA LYS A 256 -3.30 -0.26 -12.80
C LYS A 256 -2.11 -1.21 -12.85
N LEU A 257 -2.35 -2.51 -12.95
CA LEU A 257 -1.31 -3.54 -12.96
C LEU A 257 -1.41 -4.39 -14.22
N ARG A 258 -0.29 -4.65 -14.88
CA ARG A 258 -0.22 -5.51 -16.07
C ARG A 258 -0.29 -6.99 -15.71
N ARG A 259 -1.07 -7.75 -16.46
CA ARG A 259 -1.11 -9.22 -16.40
C ARG A 259 0.23 -9.84 -16.80
N LEU A 260 0.78 -10.74 -15.97
CA LEU A 260 2.06 -11.40 -16.24
C LEU A 260 1.94 -12.67 -17.10
N ASP A 261 0.73 -13.19 -17.31
CA ASP A 261 0.47 -14.35 -18.17
C ASP A 261 0.36 -13.99 -19.66
N LYS A 262 0.43 -12.69 -19.99
CA LYS A 262 0.36 -12.19 -21.36
C LYS A 262 1.68 -11.55 -21.77
N PRO A 263 2.13 -11.77 -23.01
CA PRO A 263 3.34 -11.12 -23.53
C PRO A 263 3.16 -9.60 -23.46
N SER A 264 4.22 -8.90 -23.05
CA SER A 264 4.25 -7.45 -23.17
C SER A 264 4.14 -7.10 -24.65
N ALA A 265 3.20 -6.23 -25.03
CA ALA A 265 3.22 -5.54 -26.31
C ALA A 265 4.37 -4.50 -26.36
N ALA A 266 5.55 -4.88 -25.88
CA ALA A 266 6.78 -4.14 -26.10
C ALA A 266 7.26 -4.52 -27.50
N GLU A 267 7.34 -3.50 -28.33
CA GLU A 267 7.72 -3.52 -29.74
C GLU A 267 8.99 -4.36 -29.97
N ILE A 268 8.92 -5.24 -30.97
CA ILE A 268 10.08 -5.86 -31.63
C ILE A 268 10.68 -4.83 -32.57
#